data_AF-F9WNZ8-F1
#
_entry.id   AF-F9WNZ8-F1
#
_cell.length_a   1.000
_cell.length_b   1.000
_cell.length_c   1.000
_cell.angle_alpha   90.00
_cell.angle_beta   90.00
_cell.angle_gamma   90.00
#
_symmetry.space_group_name_H-M   'P 1'
#
loop_
_entity.id
_entity.type
_entity.pdbx_description
1 polymer ?
#
loop_
_entity_poly.entity_id
_entity_poly.type
_entity_poly.pdbx_seq_one_letter_code
_entity_poly.pdbx_strand_id
1 'polypeptide(L)'
;MDVVDDIVTLNDFEIGGKVNLFCREYHILDMDARSRKYYKNVLGKTVPEALPWPIEIDKFTAAMQARLVNSTHRLATSDDMDRKRAIEQQLTGIYTKHATEDILTAQKFYKHGINEHLTFCALWDDRENLSGDLRFCVIRLYLEDNTVEITEQRRENSGREGGCILLGRQRVACPNVDARKTRFQEHTFWCDHEA
;
A
#
# COMPACT_ATOMS: atom_id res chain seq x y z
N MET A 1 -41.96 0.66 54.80
CA MET A 1 -42.12 -0.52 53.92
C MET A 1 -41.63 -0.04 52.59
N ASP A 2 -40.33 -0.11 52.42
CA ASP A 2 -39.63 0.54 51.33
C ASP A 2 -39.71 -0.39 50.13
N VAL A 3 -40.23 0.16 49.04
CA VAL A 3 -40.60 -0.56 47.82
C VAL A 3 -39.32 -1.17 47.23
N VAL A 4 -39.23 -2.51 47.24
CA VAL A 4 -38.10 -3.28 46.67
C VAL A 4 -38.20 -3.35 45.13
N ASP A 5 -39.20 -2.71 44.52
CA ASP A 5 -39.45 -2.74 43.07
C ASP A 5 -38.53 -1.80 42.25
N ASP A 6 -37.60 -1.08 42.87
CA ASP A 6 -36.72 -0.13 42.18
C ASP A 6 -35.32 -0.70 41.80
N ILE A 7 -35.12 -2.01 41.92
CA ILE A 7 -33.84 -2.67 41.58
C ILE A 7 -33.98 -3.49 40.31
N VAL A 8 -33.08 -3.24 39.33
CA VAL A 8 -33.04 -3.98 38.07
C VAL A 8 -32.73 -5.45 38.32
N THR A 9 -33.57 -6.34 37.78
CA THR A 9 -33.45 -7.80 37.93
C THR A 9 -33.06 -8.46 36.60
N LEU A 10 -32.78 -9.77 36.66
CA LEU A 10 -32.44 -10.57 35.48
C LEU A 10 -33.58 -10.61 34.44
N ASN A 11 -34.83 -10.43 34.87
CA ASN A 11 -36.00 -10.46 33.99
C ASN A 11 -36.06 -9.24 33.06
N ASP A 12 -35.39 -8.15 33.41
CA ASP A 12 -35.37 -6.91 32.63
C ASP A 12 -34.38 -7.00 31.45
N PHE A 13 -33.51 -8.02 31.44
CA PHE A 13 -32.53 -8.25 30.38
C PHE A 13 -33.03 -9.29 29.38
N GLU A 14 -33.61 -8.81 28.28
CA GLU A 14 -34.02 -9.63 27.13
C GLU A 14 -33.37 -9.10 25.83
N ILE A 15 -32.97 -10.00 24.93
CA ILE A 15 -32.37 -9.63 23.64
C ILE A 15 -33.43 -8.92 22.80
N GLY A 16 -33.08 -7.75 22.25
CA GLY A 16 -34.00 -6.83 21.57
C GLY A 16 -34.73 -5.87 22.50
N GLY A 17 -34.63 -6.07 23.82
CA GLY A 17 -35.16 -5.18 24.84
C GLY A 17 -34.29 -3.94 25.06
N LYS A 18 -34.87 -2.98 25.80
CA LYS A 18 -34.18 -1.77 26.24
C LYS A 18 -34.14 -1.72 27.76
N VAL A 19 -32.98 -1.40 28.32
CA VAL A 19 -32.79 -1.26 29.78
C VAL A 19 -32.21 0.11 30.07
N ASN A 20 -32.82 0.85 31.00
CA ASN A 20 -32.31 2.14 31.44
C ASN A 20 -31.45 1.96 32.69
N LEU A 21 -30.14 2.18 32.57
CA LEU A 21 -29.18 2.10 33.66
C LEU A 21 -28.49 3.46 33.81
N PHE A 22 -28.50 4.05 35.01
CA PHE A 22 -27.86 5.34 35.27
C PHE A 22 -28.27 6.45 34.28
N CYS A 23 -29.58 6.56 34.00
CA CYS A 23 -30.15 7.51 33.05
C CYS A 23 -29.62 7.37 31.60
N ARG A 24 -29.17 6.17 31.22
CA ARG A 24 -28.77 5.83 29.86
C ARG A 24 -29.59 4.64 29.37
N GLU A 25 -30.19 4.78 28.19
CA GLU A 25 -30.89 3.70 27.51
C GLU A 25 -29.88 2.79 26.81
N TYR A 26 -29.86 1.51 27.19
CA TYR A 26 -29.04 0.48 26.56
C TYR A 26 -29.93 -0.49 25.79
N HIS A 27 -29.55 -0.77 24.54
CA HIS A 27 -30.18 -1.79 23.71
C HIS A 27 -29.38 -3.09 23.80
N ILE A 28 -30.04 -4.18 24.19
CA ILE A 28 -29.37 -5.48 24.33
C ILE A 28 -29.44 -6.20 22.98
N LEU A 29 -28.29 -6.35 22.31
CA LEU A 29 -28.22 -6.97 20.98
C LEU A 29 -27.86 -8.46 21.03
N ASP A 30 -27.00 -8.85 21.96
CA ASP A 30 -26.50 -10.22 22.08
C ASP A 30 -26.24 -10.61 23.55
N MET A 31 -26.13 -11.92 23.78
CA MET A 31 -25.86 -12.56 25.06
C MET A 31 -24.79 -13.64 24.85
N ASP A 32 -23.81 -13.72 25.76
CA ASP A 32 -22.75 -14.71 25.70
C ASP A 32 -23.27 -16.15 25.84
N ALA A 33 -22.51 -17.12 25.32
CA ALA A 33 -22.91 -18.53 25.27
C ALA A 33 -23.21 -19.12 26.66
N ARG A 34 -22.51 -18.67 27.70
CA ARG A 34 -22.74 -19.13 29.08
C ARG A 34 -24.08 -18.60 29.61
N SER A 35 -24.37 -17.31 29.44
CA SER A 35 -25.64 -16.75 29.90
C SER A 35 -26.82 -17.30 29.11
N ARG A 36 -26.67 -17.55 27.80
CA ARG A 36 -27.70 -18.25 26.99
C ARG A 36 -28.09 -19.61 27.57
N LYS A 37 -27.10 -20.41 28.01
CA LYS A 37 -27.35 -21.69 28.69
C LYS A 37 -28.06 -21.50 30.02
N TYR A 38 -27.70 -20.47 30.80
CA TYR A 38 -28.34 -20.18 32.08
C TYR A 38 -29.83 -19.84 31.92
N TYR A 39 -30.18 -18.95 30.97
CA TYR A 39 -31.57 -18.60 30.69
C TYR A 39 -32.41 -19.80 30.24
N LYS A 40 -31.82 -20.70 29.44
CA LYS A 40 -32.47 -21.93 28.99
C LYS A 40 -32.66 -22.96 30.10
N ASN A 41 -31.63 -23.20 30.91
CA ASN A 41 -31.60 -24.30 31.88
C ASN A 41 -32.22 -23.94 33.23
N VAL A 42 -32.02 -22.69 33.70
CA VAL A 42 -32.44 -22.26 35.05
C VAL A 42 -33.75 -21.47 34.99
N LEU A 43 -33.87 -20.52 34.06
CA LEU A 43 -35.09 -19.71 33.91
C LEU A 43 -36.15 -20.36 33.00
N GLY A 44 -35.78 -21.34 32.18
CA GLY A 44 -36.69 -21.99 31.22
C GLY A 44 -37.16 -21.08 30.08
N LYS A 45 -36.54 -19.91 29.87
CA LYS A 45 -36.89 -18.96 28.79
C LYS A 45 -36.17 -19.31 27.49
N THR A 46 -36.90 -19.25 26.37
CA THR A 46 -36.31 -19.39 25.03
C THR A 46 -35.63 -18.08 24.63
N VAL A 47 -34.29 -18.08 24.58
CA VAL A 47 -33.50 -16.90 24.20
C VAL A 47 -33.47 -16.78 22.67
N PRO A 48 -33.89 -15.64 22.08
CA PRO A 48 -33.86 -15.43 20.63
C PRO A 48 -32.41 -15.28 20.11
N GLU A 49 -32.25 -15.34 18.79
CA GLU A 49 -30.94 -15.17 18.14
C GLU A 49 -30.40 -13.75 18.30
N ALA A 50 -29.08 -13.58 18.19
CA ALA A 50 -28.43 -12.28 18.29
C ALA A 50 -28.92 -11.33 17.19
N LEU A 51 -29.18 -10.08 17.56
CA LEU A 51 -29.47 -9.04 16.58
C LEU A 51 -28.16 -8.52 15.97
N PRO A 52 -28.14 -8.20 14.66
CA PRO A 52 -26.97 -7.66 14.02
C PRO A 52 -26.60 -6.32 14.64
N TRP A 53 -25.30 -6.08 14.79
CA TRP A 53 -24.80 -4.78 15.20
C TRP A 53 -25.17 -3.73 14.14
N PRO A 54 -25.67 -2.54 14.54
CA PRO A 54 -26.09 -1.51 13.59
C PRO A 54 -24.88 -0.74 13.03
N ILE A 55 -24.00 -1.43 12.30
CA ILE A 55 -22.75 -0.89 11.74
C ILE A 55 -23.07 0.23 10.72
N GLU A 56 -24.20 0.13 10.03
CA GLU A 56 -24.65 1.13 9.04
C GLU A 56 -24.92 2.51 9.64
N ILE A 57 -25.27 2.58 10.93
CA ILE A 57 -25.55 3.85 11.62
C ILE A 57 -24.25 4.48 12.14
N ASP A 58 -23.16 3.72 12.23
CA ASP A 58 -21.89 4.19 12.76
C ASP A 58 -21.12 5.07 11.76
N LYS A 59 -21.43 6.36 11.84
CA LYS A 59 -20.75 7.42 11.07
C LYS A 59 -19.25 7.48 11.33
N PHE A 60 -18.79 7.13 12.54
CA PHE A 60 -17.37 7.21 12.90
C PHE A 60 -16.57 6.15 12.15
N THR A 61 -17.02 4.90 12.22
CA THR A 61 -16.36 3.78 11.54
C THR A 61 -16.43 3.93 10.01
N ALA A 62 -17.58 4.36 9.46
CA ALA A 62 -17.72 4.65 8.04
C ALA A 62 -16.77 5.77 7.57
N ALA A 63 -16.65 6.87 8.34
CA ALA A 63 -15.73 7.95 8.02
C ALA A 63 -14.25 7.52 8.12
N MET A 64 -13.91 6.67 9.09
CA MET A 64 -12.56 6.12 9.23
C MET A 64 -12.20 5.21 8.05
N GLN A 65 -13.12 4.33 7.64
CA GLN A 65 -12.94 3.45 6.48
C GLN A 65 -12.81 4.25 5.17
N ALA A 66 -13.62 5.29 4.99
CA ALA A 66 -13.54 6.19 3.84
C ALA A 66 -12.19 6.92 3.76
N ARG A 67 -11.61 7.32 4.90
CA ARG A 67 -10.27 7.91 4.97
C ARG A 67 -9.17 6.93 4.58
N LEU A 68 -9.31 5.66 4.93
CA LEU A 68 -8.35 4.62 4.58
C LEU A 68 -8.30 4.35 3.08
N VAL A 69 -9.46 4.27 2.42
CA VAL A 69 -9.55 3.94 0.98
C VAL A 69 -9.19 5.12 0.05
N ASN A 70 -9.46 6.36 0.46
CA ASN A 70 -9.19 7.55 -0.35
C ASN A 70 -7.80 8.16 -0.12
N SER A 71 -6.96 7.56 0.73
CA SER A 71 -5.64 8.11 1.04
C SER A 71 -4.61 7.69 0.00
N THR A 72 -4.15 8.64 -0.79
CA THR A 72 -2.93 8.50 -1.64
C THR A 72 -1.64 8.63 -0.83
N HIS A 73 -1.72 9.06 0.43
CA HIS A 73 -0.58 9.19 1.33
C HIS A 73 -0.46 7.94 2.20
N ARG A 74 0.78 7.45 2.42
CA ARG A 74 1.03 6.35 3.36
C ARG A 74 0.51 6.76 4.76
N LEU A 75 -0.53 6.07 5.24
CA LEU A 75 -1.04 6.21 6.61
C LEU A 75 -0.22 5.39 7.60
N ALA A 76 0.43 4.32 7.11
CA ALA A 76 1.32 3.50 7.90
C ALA A 76 2.69 4.19 8.03
N THR A 77 3.13 4.38 9.27
CA THR A 77 4.50 4.81 9.60
C THR A 77 5.51 3.70 9.31
N SER A 78 6.80 4.02 9.31
CA SER A 78 7.88 3.03 9.21
C SER A 78 7.73 1.92 10.25
N ASP A 79 7.37 2.30 11.47
CA ASP A 79 7.21 1.38 12.61
C ASP A 79 6.06 0.39 12.40
N ASP A 80 4.97 0.81 11.75
CA ASP A 80 3.85 -0.07 11.42
C ASP A 80 4.23 -1.09 10.32
N MET A 81 5.05 -0.68 9.36
CA MET A 81 5.57 -1.57 8.33
C MET A 81 6.55 -2.59 8.89
N ASP A 82 7.38 -2.20 9.84
CA ASP A 82 8.32 -3.10 10.52
C ASP A 82 7.59 -4.12 11.41
N ARG A 83 6.53 -3.69 12.12
CA ARG A 83 5.66 -4.60 12.87
C ARG A 83 4.95 -5.60 11.96
N LYS A 84 4.39 -5.13 10.84
CA LYS A 84 3.75 -6.00 9.85
C LYS A 84 4.73 -7.06 9.35
N ARG A 85 5.95 -6.65 9.01
CA ARG A 85 7.01 -7.56 8.55
C ARG A 85 7.38 -8.59 9.60
N ALA A 86 7.52 -8.20 10.86
CA ALA A 86 7.83 -9.12 11.96
C ALA A 86 6.73 -10.18 12.15
N ILE A 87 5.46 -9.80 12.03
CA ILE A 87 4.31 -10.72 12.13
C ILE A 87 4.29 -11.68 10.93
N GLU A 88 4.48 -11.17 9.71
CA GLU A 88 4.53 -11.99 8.50
C GLU A 88 5.69 -13.00 8.54
N GLN A 89 6.86 -12.62 9.05
CA GLN A 89 8.00 -13.51 9.26
C GLN A 89 7.67 -14.62 10.28
N GLN A 90 6.99 -14.29 11.39
CA GLN A 90 6.58 -15.28 12.39
C GLN A 90 5.56 -16.27 11.84
N LEU A 91 4.62 -15.81 11.00
CA LEU A 91 3.57 -16.65 10.42
C LEU A 91 4.08 -17.56 9.29
N THR A 92 4.97 -17.04 8.44
CA THR A 92 5.47 -17.77 7.27
C THR A 92 6.69 -18.63 7.58
N GLY A 93 7.39 -18.38 8.69
CA GLY A 93 8.65 -19.05 9.03
C GLY A 93 9.82 -18.67 8.10
N ILE A 94 9.61 -17.76 7.15
CA ILE A 94 10.62 -17.27 6.22
C ILE A 94 11.19 -15.97 6.79
N TYR A 95 12.41 -16.06 7.32
CA TYR A 95 13.10 -14.92 7.91
C TYR A 95 13.94 -14.18 6.86
N THR A 96 13.34 -13.26 6.12
CA THR A 96 14.06 -12.37 5.20
C THR A 96 14.33 -11.02 5.85
N LYS A 97 15.61 -10.72 6.11
CA LYS A 97 16.02 -9.35 6.51
C LYS A 97 15.87 -8.34 5.38
N HIS A 98 15.82 -8.81 4.14
CA HIS A 98 15.73 -8.00 2.93
C HIS A 98 14.28 -7.69 2.59
N ALA A 99 14.03 -6.47 2.10
CA ALA A 99 12.71 -6.12 1.61
C ALA A 99 12.35 -6.98 0.40
N THR A 100 11.05 -7.21 0.16
CA THR A 100 10.57 -7.96 -1.02
C THR A 100 11.10 -7.35 -2.32
N GLU A 101 11.26 -6.04 -2.37
CA GLU A 101 11.78 -5.29 -3.52
C GLU A 101 13.25 -5.64 -3.84
N ASP A 102 14.09 -5.75 -2.79
CA ASP A 102 15.50 -6.14 -2.93
C ASP A 102 15.62 -7.56 -3.48
N ILE A 103 14.72 -8.45 -3.02
CA ILE A 103 14.68 -9.85 -3.46
C ILE A 103 14.31 -9.93 -4.94
N LEU A 104 13.29 -9.17 -5.37
CA LEU A 104 12.88 -9.12 -6.78
C LEU A 104 13.97 -8.51 -7.67
N THR A 105 14.63 -7.46 -7.20
CA THR A 105 15.75 -6.82 -7.90
C THR A 105 16.90 -7.81 -8.08
N ALA A 106 17.28 -8.52 -7.02
CA ALA A 106 18.30 -9.57 -7.08
C ALA A 106 17.90 -10.71 -8.04
N GLN A 107 16.65 -11.18 -7.97
CA GLN A 107 16.16 -12.20 -8.91
C GLN A 107 16.24 -11.74 -10.36
N LYS A 108 15.94 -10.47 -10.65
CA LYS A 108 16.05 -9.91 -11.99
C LYS A 108 17.51 -9.84 -12.45
N PHE A 109 18.39 -9.36 -11.59
CA PHE A 109 19.84 -9.32 -11.84
C PHE A 109 20.37 -10.71 -12.22
N TYR A 110 20.00 -11.77 -11.48
CA TYR A 110 20.46 -13.14 -11.77
C TYR A 110 19.89 -13.75 -13.06
N LYS A 111 18.80 -13.21 -13.63
CA LYS A 111 18.24 -13.70 -14.90
C LYS A 111 19.06 -13.28 -16.11
N HIS A 112 19.81 -12.18 -16.00
CA HIS A 112 20.57 -11.58 -17.09
C HIS A 112 22.08 -11.68 -16.81
N GLY A 113 22.89 -11.63 -17.88
CA GLY A 113 24.34 -11.56 -17.74
C GLY A 113 24.81 -10.20 -17.21
N ILE A 114 25.97 -10.18 -16.54
CA ILE A 114 26.58 -8.92 -16.10
C ILE A 114 26.87 -8.05 -17.32
N ASN A 115 26.43 -6.79 -17.30
CA ASN A 115 26.54 -5.83 -18.40
C ASN A 115 25.81 -6.23 -19.70
N GLU A 116 24.85 -7.14 -19.62
CA GLU A 116 24.00 -7.45 -20.78
C GLU A 116 23.10 -6.24 -21.09
N HIS A 117 23.28 -5.65 -22.27
CA HIS A 117 22.58 -4.44 -22.67
C HIS A 117 22.05 -4.48 -24.10
N LEU A 118 20.92 -3.80 -24.31
CA LEU A 118 20.39 -3.51 -25.64
C LEU A 118 20.88 -2.13 -26.08
N THR A 119 21.43 -2.03 -27.29
CA THR A 119 21.98 -0.79 -27.83
C THR A 119 21.11 -0.26 -28.96
N PHE A 120 20.75 1.02 -28.89
CA PHE A 120 19.93 1.71 -29.88
C PHE A 120 20.67 2.94 -30.39
N CYS A 121 20.67 3.12 -31.71
CA CYS A 121 21.15 4.36 -32.33
C CYS A 121 19.99 5.35 -32.40
N ALA A 122 20.20 6.55 -31.87
CA ALA A 122 19.20 7.61 -31.80
C ALA A 122 19.76 8.92 -32.36
N LEU A 123 18.87 9.76 -32.87
CA LEU A 123 19.17 11.13 -33.28
C LEU A 123 18.45 12.08 -32.33
N TRP A 124 19.21 12.94 -31.66
CA TRP A 124 18.66 14.04 -30.89
C TRP A 124 18.67 15.30 -31.77
N ASP A 125 17.47 15.73 -32.16
CA ASP A 125 17.24 16.96 -32.92
C ASP A 125 16.88 18.12 -31.98
N ASP A 126 17.82 19.07 -31.81
CA ASP A 126 17.62 20.27 -31.01
C ASP A 126 17.63 21.56 -31.87
N ARG A 127 17.46 21.45 -33.20
CA ARG A 127 17.65 22.57 -34.15
C ARG A 127 16.74 23.78 -33.93
N GLU A 128 15.63 23.63 -33.23
CA GLU A 128 14.70 24.72 -32.93
C GLU A 128 15.24 25.71 -31.89
N ASN A 129 16.27 25.31 -31.15
CA ASN A 129 16.88 26.15 -30.12
C ASN A 129 17.94 27.09 -30.71
N LEU A 130 18.16 28.27 -30.10
CA LEU A 130 19.07 29.31 -30.63
C LEU A 130 20.53 28.85 -30.79
N SER A 131 20.94 27.81 -30.06
CA SER A 131 22.25 27.16 -30.16
C SER A 131 22.11 25.65 -30.30
N GLY A 132 20.99 25.22 -30.88
CA GLY A 132 20.63 23.85 -31.13
C GLY A 132 21.47 23.17 -32.19
N ASP A 133 21.66 21.86 -32.07
CA ASP A 133 22.41 21.07 -33.05
C ASP A 133 21.80 19.66 -33.17
N LEU A 134 22.18 18.94 -34.22
CA LEU A 134 21.90 17.52 -34.39
C LEU A 134 22.98 16.71 -33.68
N ARG A 135 22.55 15.79 -32.80
CA ARG A 135 23.47 14.91 -32.06
C ARG A 135 23.12 13.46 -32.33
N PHE A 136 24.11 12.71 -32.81
CA PHE A 136 24.00 11.26 -32.92
C PHE A 136 24.30 10.65 -31.55
N CYS A 137 23.36 9.90 -31.03
CA CYS A 137 23.41 9.31 -29.70
C CYS A 137 23.29 7.79 -29.80
N VAL A 138 23.92 7.09 -28.88
CA VAL A 138 23.79 5.67 -28.65
C VAL A 138 23.24 5.48 -27.24
N ILE A 139 22.04 4.90 -27.18
CA ILE A 139 21.31 4.61 -25.94
C ILE A 139 21.55 3.14 -25.61
N ARG A 140 22.01 2.86 -24.38
CA ARG A 140 22.18 1.51 -23.85
C ARG A 140 21.19 1.26 -22.72
N LEU A 141 20.41 0.19 -22.84
CA LEU A 141 19.49 -0.30 -21.82
C LEU A 141 20.04 -1.58 -21.19
N TYR A 142 20.43 -1.51 -19.92
CA TYR A 142 20.96 -2.64 -19.17
C TYR A 142 19.80 -3.50 -18.63
N LEU A 143 19.76 -4.77 -19.02
CA LEU A 143 18.66 -5.67 -18.69
C LEU A 143 18.66 -6.10 -17.22
N GLU A 144 19.85 -6.14 -16.61
CA GLU A 144 20.05 -6.51 -15.20
C GLU A 144 19.28 -5.58 -14.24
N ASP A 145 19.39 -4.27 -14.43
CA ASP A 145 18.88 -3.26 -13.49
C ASP A 145 17.89 -2.25 -14.11
N ASN A 146 17.52 -2.41 -15.38
CA ASN A 146 16.75 -1.42 -16.15
C ASN A 146 17.35 0.00 -16.12
N THR A 147 18.68 0.10 -16.09
CA THR A 147 19.35 1.40 -16.14
C THR A 147 19.62 1.82 -17.58
N VAL A 148 19.61 3.12 -17.82
CA VAL A 148 19.82 3.73 -19.13
C VAL A 148 21.13 4.51 -19.09
N GLU A 149 21.93 4.34 -20.13
CA GLU A 149 23.13 5.15 -20.40
C GLU A 149 22.98 5.77 -21.79
N ILE A 150 23.30 7.05 -21.91
CA ILE A 150 23.23 7.77 -23.20
C ILE A 150 24.60 8.34 -23.49
N THR A 151 25.17 7.91 -24.62
CA THR A 151 26.47 8.36 -25.11
C THR A 151 26.31 9.05 -26.45
N GLU A 152 27.00 10.16 -26.65
CA GLU A 152 27.07 10.91 -27.88
C GLU A 152 28.19 10.36 -28.76
N GLN A 153 27.87 10.01 -30.00
CA GLN A 153 28.87 9.64 -31.00
C GLN A 153 29.43 10.92 -31.63
N ARG A 154 30.55 11.39 -31.10
CA ARG A 154 31.22 12.59 -31.64
C ARG A 154 32.10 12.24 -32.83
N ARG A 155 32.03 13.08 -33.85
CA ARG A 155 32.98 13.06 -34.97
C ARG A 155 34.28 13.75 -34.56
N GLU A 156 35.40 13.25 -35.05
CA GLU A 156 36.70 13.92 -34.94
C GLU A 156 36.62 15.36 -35.47
N ASN A 157 37.30 16.29 -34.81
CA ASN A 157 37.30 17.72 -35.13
C ASN A 157 35.91 18.38 -35.12
N SER A 158 34.93 17.83 -34.38
CA SER A 158 33.59 18.43 -34.23
C SER A 158 33.56 19.75 -33.44
N GLY A 159 34.69 20.15 -32.83
CA GLY A 159 34.76 21.37 -32.01
C GLY A 159 33.98 21.31 -30.69
N ARG A 160 33.40 20.15 -30.34
CA ARG A 160 32.65 19.95 -29.10
C ARG A 160 33.60 19.54 -27.97
N GLU A 161 33.71 20.37 -26.94
CA GLU A 161 34.46 20.09 -25.72
C GLU A 161 33.62 19.27 -24.71
N GLY A 162 34.27 18.59 -23.76
CA GLY A 162 33.61 17.76 -22.74
C GLY A 162 33.51 16.25 -23.05
N GLY A 163 32.87 15.49 -22.15
CA GLY A 163 32.74 14.04 -22.28
C GLY A 163 31.64 13.61 -23.25
N CYS A 164 31.81 12.42 -23.87
CA CYS A 164 30.80 11.83 -24.74
C CYS A 164 29.60 11.23 -23.99
N ILE A 165 29.60 11.21 -22.64
CA ILE A 165 28.49 10.66 -21.87
C ILE A 165 27.50 11.80 -21.59
N LEU A 166 26.32 11.74 -22.20
CA LEU A 166 25.23 12.69 -21.96
C LEU A 166 24.46 12.33 -20.70
N LEU A 167 24.29 11.02 -20.48
CA LEU A 167 23.63 10.47 -19.30
C LEU A 167 24.44 9.27 -18.81
N GLY A 168 25.00 9.39 -17.61
CA GLY A 168 25.62 8.25 -16.93
C GLY A 168 24.57 7.17 -16.61
N ARG A 169 25.01 5.92 -16.45
CA ARG A 169 24.13 4.78 -16.16
C ARG A 169 23.25 5.07 -14.94
N GLN A 170 21.95 5.28 -15.16
CA GLN A 170 20.98 5.52 -14.08
C GLN A 170 19.56 5.15 -14.50
N ARG A 171 18.63 5.06 -13.55
CA ARG A 171 17.20 4.87 -13.84
C ARG A 171 16.58 6.21 -14.25
N VAL A 172 15.78 6.20 -15.30
CA VAL A 172 15.14 7.41 -15.86
C VAL A 172 13.64 7.31 -15.63
N ALA A 173 13.03 8.41 -15.15
CA ALA A 173 11.59 8.48 -14.95
C ALA A 173 10.86 8.61 -16.29
N CYS A 174 9.67 8.01 -16.39
CA CYS A 174 8.81 8.19 -17.56
C CYS A 174 8.40 9.67 -17.71
N PRO A 175 8.34 10.19 -18.95
CA PRO A 175 7.83 11.53 -19.19
C PRO A 175 6.37 11.58 -18.73
N ASN A 176 6.02 12.58 -17.92
CA ASN A 176 4.72 12.80 -17.22
C ASN A 176 4.60 12.28 -15.78
N VAL A 177 5.61 11.62 -15.21
CA VAL A 177 5.62 11.29 -13.78
C VAL A 177 6.37 12.36 -12.99
N ASP A 178 5.76 12.91 -11.93
CA ASP A 178 6.40 13.89 -11.05
C ASP A 178 7.68 13.29 -10.44
N ALA A 179 8.84 13.80 -10.82
CA ALA A 179 10.13 13.34 -10.30
C ALA A 179 10.23 13.43 -8.76
N ARG A 180 9.47 14.35 -8.13
CA ARG A 180 9.39 14.50 -6.66
C ARG A 180 8.54 13.42 -5.99
N LYS A 181 7.54 12.86 -6.69
CA LYS A 181 6.75 11.70 -6.22
C LYS A 181 7.52 10.39 -6.43
N THR A 182 8.38 10.36 -7.44
CA THR A 182 9.27 9.24 -7.79
C THR A 182 10.48 9.11 -6.85
N ARG A 183 10.31 9.37 -5.55
CA ARG A 183 11.41 9.23 -4.59
C ARG A 183 11.61 7.75 -4.26
N PHE A 184 12.56 7.14 -4.96
CA PHE A 184 13.36 5.96 -4.58
C PHE A 184 12.67 4.62 -4.27
N GLN A 185 11.34 4.48 -4.31
CA GLN A 185 10.66 3.20 -4.00
C GLN A 185 9.49 2.86 -4.93
N GLU A 186 9.16 3.72 -5.90
CA GLU A 186 8.12 3.36 -6.84
C GLU A 186 8.73 2.50 -7.93
N HIS A 187 8.44 1.21 -7.81
CA HIS A 187 8.51 0.23 -8.87
C HIS A 187 7.92 0.82 -10.15
N THR A 188 8.75 1.39 -11.02
CA THR A 188 8.42 1.61 -12.43
C THR A 188 8.39 0.24 -13.10
N PHE A 189 7.39 -0.57 -12.76
CA PHE A 189 6.91 -1.59 -13.67
C PHE A 189 6.22 -0.83 -14.80
N TRP A 190 6.75 -1.04 -16.00
CA TRP A 190 6.06 -0.99 -17.28
C TRP A 190 4.62 -0.51 -17.17
N CYS A 191 4.37 0.75 -17.55
CA CYS A 191 3.05 1.10 -18.05
C CYS A 191 2.87 0.34 -19.37
N ASP A 192 2.37 -0.89 -19.29
CA ASP A 192 1.76 -1.55 -20.43
C ASP A 192 0.48 -0.76 -20.75
N HIS A 193 0.62 0.30 -21.55
CA HIS A 193 -0.50 0.80 -22.33
C HIS A 193 -0.67 -0.16 -23.50
N GLU A 194 -1.56 -1.14 -23.33
CA GLU A 194 -2.17 -1.84 -24.47
C GLU A 194 -2.84 -0.81 -25.37
N ALA A 195 -2.53 -0.89 -26.66
CA ALA A 195 -3.10 -0.12 -27.75
C ALA A 195 -4.44 -0.71 -28.20
#